data_AF-A0A950MD36-F1
#
_entry.id   AF-A0A950MD36-F1
#
_cell.length_a   1.000
_cell.length_b   1.000
_cell.length_c   1.000
_cell.angle_alpha   90.00
_cell.angle_beta   90.00
_cell.angle_gamma   90.00
#
_symmetry.space_group_name_H-M   'P 1'
#
loop_
_entity.id
_entity.type
_entity.pdbx_description
1 polymer ?
#
loop_
_entity_poly.entity_id
_entity_poly.type
_entity_poly.pdbx_seq_one_letter_code
_entity_poly.pdbx_strand_id
1 'polypeptide(L)'
;MQAFLRLPFDFDTAALLRDLRTCEEAEWRAHFHAEDYTGSWTSIALRSASGAAGDIMSHPGDVYQDTELLARCPYFTEILQGFACELESVRLLNLAPGSAIKEHSDPCTAYRHGVFRLHIPLATSE
;
A
#
# COMPACT_ATOMS: atom_id res chain seq x y z
N MET A 1 7.93 22.50 -10.15
CA MET A 1 7.76 21.12 -10.67
C MET A 1 6.67 20.48 -9.83
N GLN A 2 5.61 19.95 -10.43
CA GLN A 2 4.49 19.37 -9.68
C GLN A 2 4.90 17.96 -9.24
N ALA A 3 5.01 17.72 -7.93
CA ALA A 3 5.48 16.43 -7.37
C ALA A 3 4.39 15.35 -7.37
N PHE A 4 3.16 15.70 -7.73
CA PHE A 4 2.00 14.84 -7.70
C PHE A 4 1.10 15.11 -8.91
N LEU A 5 0.38 14.07 -9.33
CA LEU A 5 -0.60 14.10 -10.40
C LEU A 5 -1.92 13.54 -9.86
N ARG A 6 -3.01 14.31 -9.98
CA ARG A 6 -4.35 13.79 -9.67
C ARG A 6 -4.82 12.92 -10.84
N LEU A 7 -5.09 11.66 -10.55
CA LEU A 7 -5.69 10.73 -11.49
C LEU A 7 -7.23 10.85 -11.47
N PRO A 8 -7.92 10.47 -12.55
CA PRO A 8 -9.38 10.57 -12.66
C PRO A 8 -10.10 9.44 -11.92
N PHE A 9 -9.71 9.19 -10.67
CA PHE A 9 -10.36 8.24 -9.78
C PHE A 9 -11.06 9.01 -8.66
N ASP A 10 -12.29 8.62 -8.38
CA ASP A 10 -13.06 9.04 -7.22
C ASP A 10 -13.49 7.80 -6.45
N PHE A 11 -13.35 7.84 -5.13
CA PHE A 11 -13.60 6.70 -4.25
C PHE A 11 -14.70 7.03 -3.24
N ASP A 12 -15.56 6.06 -2.94
CA ASP A 12 -16.50 6.11 -1.83
C ASP A 12 -15.72 6.01 -0.52
N THR A 13 -15.60 7.15 0.17
CA THR A 13 -14.87 7.25 1.43
C THR A 13 -15.46 6.34 2.52
N ALA A 14 -16.78 6.16 2.57
CA ALA A 14 -17.40 5.32 3.59
C ALA A 14 -17.11 3.82 3.34
N ALA A 15 -17.04 3.42 2.07
CA ALA A 15 -16.61 2.09 1.67
C ALA A 15 -15.11 1.86 1.93
N LEU A 16 -14.23 2.82 1.57
CA LEU A 16 -12.79 2.77 1.88
C LEU A 16 -12.53 2.54 3.37
N LEU A 17 -13.16 3.35 4.21
CA LEU A 17 -12.95 3.28 5.66
C LEU A 17 -13.53 2.01 6.28
N ARG A 18 -14.50 1.35 5.63
CA ARG A 18 -15.04 0.07 6.09
C ARG A 18 -14.03 -1.06 5.91
N ASP A 19 -13.42 -1.15 4.73
CA ASP A 19 -12.38 -2.13 4.45
C ASP A 19 -11.13 -1.84 5.27
N LEU A 20 -10.77 -0.56 5.46
CA LEU A 20 -9.68 -0.18 6.37
C LEU A 20 -9.91 -0.72 7.78
N ARG A 21 -11.11 -0.58 8.35
CA ARG A 21 -11.43 -1.13 9.68
C ARG A 21 -11.25 -2.65 9.76
N THR A 22 -11.58 -3.38 8.70
CA THR A 22 -11.32 -4.83 8.62
C THR A 22 -9.82 -5.14 8.66
N CYS A 23 -9.00 -4.33 8.00
CA CYS A 23 -7.54 -4.46 8.03
C CYS A 23 -6.93 -4.07 9.38
N GLU A 24 -7.53 -3.12 10.11
CA GLU A 24 -7.07 -2.71 11.45
C GLU A 24 -7.18 -3.83 12.50
N GLU A 25 -8.07 -4.81 12.28
CA GLU A 25 -8.19 -6.00 13.14
C GLU A 25 -7.07 -7.03 12.92
N ALA A 26 -6.27 -6.89 11.87
CA ALA A 26 -5.19 -7.81 11.52
C ALA A 26 -3.85 -7.41 12.16
N GLU A 27 -2.84 -8.29 12.05
CA GLU A 27 -1.49 -8.00 12.55
C GLU A 27 -0.71 -7.14 11.55
N TRP A 28 -0.45 -5.88 11.90
CA TRP A 28 0.39 -4.98 11.11
C TRP A 28 1.87 -5.18 11.46
N ARG A 29 2.72 -5.27 10.44
CA ARG A 29 4.17 -5.40 10.60
C ARG A 29 4.84 -4.03 10.60
N ALA A 30 5.87 -3.86 11.42
CA ALA A 30 6.76 -2.70 11.30
C ALA A 30 7.39 -2.69 9.90
N HIS A 31 7.56 -1.49 9.33
CA HIS A 31 8.22 -1.37 8.04
C HIS A 31 9.66 -1.89 8.13
N PHE A 32 10.11 -2.62 7.10
CA PHE A 32 11.36 -3.38 7.13
C PHE A 32 12.62 -2.51 7.20
N HIS A 33 12.54 -1.25 6.75
CA HIS A 33 13.62 -0.28 6.83
C HIS A 33 13.53 0.60 8.09
N ALA A 34 13.88 0.04 9.25
CA ALA A 34 13.88 0.78 10.53
C ALA A 34 14.80 2.03 10.52
N GLU A 35 15.81 2.05 9.65
CA GLU A 35 16.71 3.19 9.51
C GLU A 35 16.10 4.34 8.71
N ASP A 36 15.05 4.08 7.93
CA ASP A 36 14.43 5.05 7.02
C ASP A 36 13.27 5.84 7.67
N TYR A 37 13.00 5.64 8.96
CA TYR A 37 11.98 6.41 9.66
C TYR A 37 12.32 6.69 11.13
N THR A 38 11.61 7.64 11.72
CA THR A 38 11.51 7.84 13.17
C THR A 38 10.07 7.60 13.61
N GLY A 39 9.86 7.12 14.84
CA GLY A 39 8.53 6.83 15.36
C GLY A 39 8.02 5.43 14.95
N SER A 40 6.78 5.34 14.48
CA SER A 40 6.13 4.09 14.08
C SER A 40 5.61 4.19 12.64
N TRP A 41 6.15 3.31 11.80
CA TRP A 41 5.69 3.09 10.43
C TRP A 41 5.37 1.60 10.29
N THR A 42 4.09 1.28 10.09
CA THR A 42 3.62 -0.10 9.96
C THR A 42 2.93 -0.33 8.63
N SER A 43 2.83 -1.60 8.25
CA SER A 43 2.26 -2.00 6.97
C SER A 43 1.64 -3.39 7.02
N ILE A 44 0.74 -3.63 6.09
CA ILE A 44 0.09 -4.93 5.88
C ILE A 44 -0.20 -5.10 4.39
N ALA A 45 -0.03 -6.32 3.87
CA ALA A 45 -0.17 -6.62 2.45
C ALA A 45 -1.58 -7.13 2.10
N LEU A 46 -2.14 -6.56 1.03
CA LEU A 46 -3.33 -7.05 0.34
C LEU A 46 -2.94 -7.95 -0.86
N ARG A 47 -1.76 -7.71 -1.45
CA ARG A 47 -1.11 -8.59 -2.42
C ARG A 47 0.37 -8.71 -2.11
N SER A 48 0.88 -9.94 -2.05
CA SER A 48 2.27 -10.26 -1.71
C SER A 48 2.77 -11.47 -2.51
N ALA A 49 4.09 -11.66 -2.55
CA ALA A 49 4.69 -12.79 -3.29
C ALA A 49 4.35 -14.14 -2.63
N SER A 50 4.27 -14.18 -1.30
CA SER A 50 3.86 -15.37 -0.55
C SER A 50 2.33 -15.54 -0.40
N GLY A 51 1.53 -14.52 -0.73
CA GLY A 51 0.11 -14.46 -0.41
C GLY A 51 -0.20 -14.25 1.08
N ALA A 52 0.81 -14.04 1.92
CA ALA A 52 0.62 -13.72 3.33
C ALA A 52 0.48 -12.19 3.54
N ALA A 53 -0.43 -11.78 4.43
CA ALA A 53 -0.62 -10.37 4.78
C ALA A 53 0.60 -9.75 5.50
N GLY A 54 1.41 -10.58 6.15
CA GLY A 54 2.66 -10.14 6.81
C GLY A 54 3.85 -9.98 5.87
N ASP A 55 3.75 -10.42 4.62
CA ASP A 55 4.79 -10.25 3.60
C ASP A 55 4.64 -8.89 2.94
N ILE A 56 5.28 -7.90 3.54
CA ILE A 56 5.20 -6.48 3.17
C ILE A 56 6.26 -6.08 2.13
N MET A 57 6.98 -7.06 1.56
CA MET A 57 8.03 -6.83 0.59
C MET A 57 7.46 -6.48 -0.79
N SER A 58 8.27 -5.80 -1.60
CA SER A 58 7.85 -5.18 -2.87
C SER A 58 8.97 -5.25 -3.89
N HIS A 59 9.43 -6.46 -4.19
CA HIS A 59 10.48 -6.70 -5.17
C HIS A 59 9.91 -6.76 -6.60
N PRO A 60 10.46 -5.98 -7.55
CA PRO A 60 10.05 -6.06 -8.96
C PRO A 60 10.31 -7.45 -9.55
N GLY A 61 9.40 -7.93 -10.38
CA GLY A 61 9.55 -9.19 -11.13
C GLY A 61 9.14 -10.46 -10.38
N ASP A 62 8.67 -10.36 -9.14
CA ASP A 62 8.03 -11.47 -8.43
C ASP A 62 6.60 -11.70 -8.92
N VAL A 63 6.09 -12.91 -8.74
CA VAL A 63 4.68 -13.22 -8.97
C VAL A 63 3.90 -12.87 -7.70
N TYR A 64 2.98 -11.92 -7.81
CA TYR A 64 2.14 -11.47 -6.70
C TYR A 64 0.76 -12.12 -6.74
N GLN A 65 0.25 -12.47 -5.57
CA GLN A 65 -1.08 -13.04 -5.39
C GLN A 65 -1.85 -12.33 -4.27
N ASP A 66 -3.18 -12.41 -4.36
CA ASP A 66 -4.08 -11.86 -3.35
C ASP A 66 -3.90 -12.56 -2.00
N THR A 67 -3.91 -11.79 -0.92
CA THR A 67 -3.89 -12.34 0.44
C THR A 67 -5.31 -12.68 0.90
N GLU A 68 -5.44 -13.56 1.89
CA GLU A 68 -6.74 -13.85 2.52
C GLU A 68 -7.39 -12.59 3.13
N LEU A 69 -6.58 -11.59 3.48
CA LEU A 69 -7.07 -10.31 3.99
C LEU A 69 -7.83 -9.53 2.92
N LEU A 70 -7.34 -9.52 1.67
CA LEU A 70 -8.01 -8.84 0.57
C LEU A 70 -9.40 -9.45 0.29
N ALA A 71 -9.55 -10.77 0.44
CA ALA A 71 -10.85 -11.43 0.30
C ALA A 71 -11.92 -10.95 1.30
N ARG A 72 -11.50 -10.30 2.41
CA ARG A 72 -12.39 -9.69 3.41
C ARG A 72 -12.67 -8.20 3.12
N CYS A 73 -12.06 -7.63 2.09
CA CYS A 73 -12.11 -6.21 1.73
C CYS A 73 -12.72 -6.04 0.33
N PRO A 74 -14.06 -6.07 0.20
CA PRO A 74 -14.72 -6.06 -1.09
C PRO A 74 -14.49 -4.76 -1.88
N TYR A 75 -14.39 -3.61 -1.21
CA TYR A 75 -14.20 -2.34 -1.88
C TYR A 75 -12.75 -2.14 -2.33
N PHE A 76 -11.76 -2.57 -1.55
CA PHE A 76 -10.37 -2.63 -2.02
C PHE A 76 -10.24 -3.57 -3.22
N THR A 77 -10.92 -4.71 -3.21
CA THR A 77 -10.95 -5.63 -4.36
C THR A 77 -11.52 -4.94 -5.61
N GLU A 78 -12.63 -4.21 -5.48
CA GLU A 78 -13.23 -3.43 -6.58
C GLU A 78 -12.27 -2.39 -7.14
N ILE A 79 -11.60 -1.62 -6.26
CA ILE A 79 -10.60 -0.62 -6.66
C ILE A 79 -9.46 -1.27 -7.46
N LEU A 80 -8.93 -2.39 -6.97
CA LEU A 80 -7.83 -3.09 -7.61
C LEU A 80 -8.24 -3.63 -8.99
N GLN A 81 -9.44 -4.17 -9.13
CA GLN A 81 -9.98 -4.62 -10.42
C GLN A 81 -10.21 -3.47 -11.41
N GLY A 82 -10.32 -2.23 -10.93
CA GLY A 82 -10.43 -1.03 -11.78
C GLY A 82 -9.16 -0.65 -12.52
N PHE A 83 -7.98 -1.17 -12.11
CA PHE A 83 -6.72 -0.91 -12.80
C PHE A 83 -6.53 -1.87 -13.97
N ALA A 84 -6.50 -1.32 -15.20
CA ALA A 84 -6.27 -2.08 -16.43
C ALA A 84 -4.77 -2.37 -16.68
N CYS A 85 -4.07 -2.86 -15.66
CA CYS A 85 -2.67 -3.26 -15.73
C CYS A 85 -2.38 -4.40 -14.76
N GLU A 86 -1.21 -5.02 -14.89
CA GLU A 86 -0.74 -5.99 -13.91
C GLU A 86 -0.50 -5.31 -12.56
N LEU A 87 -0.99 -5.94 -11.49
CA LEU A 87 -0.79 -5.48 -10.13
C LEU A 87 0.28 -6.34 -9.46
N GLU A 88 1.40 -5.70 -9.12
CA GLU A 88 2.44 -6.28 -8.27
C GLU A 88 2.01 -6.23 -6.79
N SER A 89 2.89 -5.76 -5.91
CA SER A 89 2.60 -5.58 -4.49
C SER A 89 1.50 -4.53 -4.25
N VAL A 90 0.57 -4.85 -3.36
CA VAL A 90 -0.43 -3.90 -2.84
C VAL A 90 -0.40 -3.98 -1.34
N ARG A 91 -0.14 -2.85 -0.68
CA ARG A 91 0.00 -2.77 0.77
C ARG A 91 -0.62 -1.51 1.32
N LEU A 92 -1.10 -1.60 2.55
CA LEU A 92 -1.51 -0.46 3.35
C LEU A 92 -0.30 0.00 4.17
N LEU A 93 -0.12 1.31 4.28
CA LEU A 93 0.96 1.94 5.04
C LEU A 93 0.32 2.86 6.07
N ASN A 94 0.75 2.75 7.33
CA ASN A 94 0.30 3.59 8.43
C ASN A 94 1.50 4.26 9.09
N LEU A 95 1.50 5.58 9.10
CA LEU A 95 2.52 6.40 9.74
C LEU A 95 1.89 7.05 10.99
N ALA A 96 2.34 6.66 12.18
CA ALA A 96 1.76 7.13 13.43
C ALA A 96 2.08 8.61 13.70
N PRO A 97 1.27 9.33 14.51
CA PRO A 97 1.55 10.72 14.88
C PRO A 97 2.96 10.93 15.41
N GLY A 98 3.63 12.00 14.95
CA GLY A 98 5.00 12.33 15.33
C GLY A 98 6.09 11.47 14.65
N SER A 99 5.70 10.56 13.75
CA SER A 99 6.63 9.75 12.96
C SER A 99 7.01 10.48 11.67
N ALA A 100 8.18 10.19 11.13
CA ALA A 100 8.66 10.77 9.88
C ALA A 100 9.41 9.73 9.05
N ILE A 101 9.17 9.73 7.75
CA ILE A 101 9.98 8.96 6.79
C ILE A 101 11.15 9.86 6.37
N LYS A 102 12.37 9.35 6.51
CA LYS A 102 13.60 10.04 6.13
C LYS A 102 13.73 10.05 4.61
N GLU A 103 14.45 11.04 4.09
CA GLU A 103 14.73 11.13 2.66
C GLU A 103 15.52 9.90 2.20
N HIS A 104 14.98 9.18 1.21
CA HIS A 104 15.59 7.99 0.62
C HIS A 104 15.16 7.82 -0.84
N SER A 105 15.73 6.83 -1.52
CA SER A 105 15.36 6.45 -2.88
C SER A 105 15.24 4.94 -2.98
N ASP A 106 14.08 4.47 -3.42
CA ASP A 106 13.85 3.06 -3.62
C ASP A 106 14.47 2.57 -4.94
N PRO A 107 15.29 1.52 -4.94
CA PRO A 107 15.84 0.95 -6.16
C PRO A 107 14.73 0.31 -7.01
N CYS A 108 14.84 0.44 -8.33
CA CYS A 108 14.01 -0.26 -9.32
C CYS A 108 12.48 -0.02 -9.26
N THR A 109 12.01 1.08 -8.65
CA THR A 109 10.57 1.37 -8.46
C THR A 109 10.05 2.55 -9.29
N ALA A 110 10.78 2.89 -10.36
CA ALA A 110 10.48 4.02 -11.21
C ALA A 110 10.00 3.59 -12.60
N TYR A 111 9.30 4.48 -13.30
CA TYR A 111 8.74 4.23 -14.64
C TYR A 111 9.77 3.68 -15.65
N ARG A 112 11.03 4.15 -15.58
CA ARG A 112 12.13 3.65 -16.44
C ARG A 112 12.43 2.15 -16.28
N HIS A 113 11.99 1.56 -15.17
CA HIS A 113 12.14 0.15 -14.84
C HIS A 113 10.86 -0.65 -15.10
N GLY A 114 9.86 -0.04 -15.76
CA GLY A 114 8.59 -0.69 -16.10
C GLY A 114 7.55 -0.70 -14.98
N VAL A 115 7.83 -0.06 -13.84
CA VAL A 115 6.96 -0.07 -12.65
C VAL A 115 6.42 1.33 -12.38
N PHE A 116 5.15 1.40 -11.97
CA PHE A 116 4.52 2.63 -11.50
C PHE A 116 3.98 2.44 -10.09
N ARG A 117 4.30 3.36 -9.17
CA ARG A 117 3.81 3.33 -7.79
C ARG A 117 2.71 4.35 -7.58
N LEU A 118 1.56 3.87 -7.12
CA LEU A 118 0.40 4.67 -6.79
C LEU A 118 0.21 4.71 -5.27
N HIS A 119 -0.20 5.87 -4.75
CA HIS A 119 -0.67 6.01 -3.39
C HIS A 119 -2.12 6.52 -3.41
N ILE A 120 -3.01 5.79 -2.74
CA ILE A 120 -4.40 6.20 -2.50
C ILE A 120 -4.48 6.57 -1.01
N PRO A 121 -4.60 7.86 -0.66
CA PRO A 121 -4.79 8.26 0.73
C PRO A 121 -6.11 7.72 1.27
N LEU A 122 -6.08 7.01 2.40
CA LEU A 122 -7.26 6.42 3.03
C LEU A 122 -7.79 7.27 4.19
N ALA A 123 -6.90 7.60 5.12
CA ALA A 123 -7.13 8.50 6.24
C ALA A 123 -5.88 9.34 6.46
N THR A 124 -6.05 10.65 6.61
CA THR A 124 -4.95 11.61 6.81
C THR A 124 -5.28 12.54 7.96
N SER A 125 -4.27 12.99 8.69
CA SER A 125 -4.39 14.11 9.64
C SER A 125 -3.95 15.42 8.98
N GLU A 126 -4.37 16.55 9.55
CA GLU A 126 -3.83 17.87 9.21
C GLU A 126 -2.43 18.11 9.79
#